data_AF-A0A9Y2JVP9-F1
#
_entry.id   AF-A0A9Y2JVP9-F1
#
_cell.length_a   1.000
_cell.length_b   1.000
_cell.length_c   1.000
_cell.angle_alpha   90.00
_cell.angle_beta   90.00
_cell.angle_gamma   90.00
#
_symmetry.space_group_name_H-M   'P 1'
#
loop_
_entity.id
_entity.type
_entity.pdbx_description
1 polymer ?
#
loop_
_entity_poly.entity_id
_entity_poly.type
_entity_poly.pdbx_seq_one_letter_code
_entity_poly.pdbx_strand_id
1 'polypeptide(L)'
;MSWQATKTWKVSKDPDFIAKKTRILDLYDHPPADGRVICVDEFGPLNLQPRPGRGWFPRGRPARLRATYTRTGGVRHMFAALDLATGQMFYRFRDRNAGRSSSTSANSCTDVSRPGSST
;
A
#
# COMPACT_ATOMS: atom_id res chain seq x y z
N MET A 1 23.09 18.64 33.26
CA MET A 1 22.11 17.85 32.48
C MET A 1 22.23 18.28 31.02
N SER A 2 22.36 17.35 30.08
CA SER A 2 22.41 17.66 28.64
C SER A 2 21.17 17.11 27.93
N TRP A 3 20.64 17.89 27.00
CA TRP A 3 19.47 17.50 26.22
C TRP A 3 19.87 16.40 25.22
N GLN A 4 19.30 15.21 25.37
CA GLN A 4 19.49 14.11 24.44
C GLN A 4 18.13 13.74 23.80
N ALA A 5 18.06 13.85 22.47
CA ALA A 5 16.93 13.35 21.69
C ALA A 5 17.31 12.05 20.98
N THR A 6 16.48 11.02 21.15
CA THR A 6 16.56 9.79 20.38
C THR A 6 16.35 10.14 18.90
N LYS A 7 17.38 10.01 18.07
CA LYS A 7 17.25 10.19 16.62
C LYS A 7 16.30 9.12 16.10
N THR A 8 15.06 9.50 15.83
CA THR A 8 14.17 8.69 15.01
C THR A 8 14.84 8.56 13.63
N TRP A 9 14.80 7.36 13.05
CA TRP A 9 15.35 7.00 11.74
C TRP A 9 14.87 7.86 10.56
N LYS A 10 14.00 8.84 10.82
CA LYS A 10 13.33 9.73 9.86
C LYS A 10 14.02 11.07 9.65
N VAL A 11 15.25 11.25 10.14
CA VAL A 11 16.03 12.47 9.88
C VAL A 11 16.98 12.22 8.72
N SER A 12 16.74 12.88 7.59
CA SER A 12 17.63 12.83 6.42
C SER A 12 18.99 13.45 6.75
N LYS A 13 20.08 12.85 6.24
CA LYS A 13 21.45 13.40 6.32
C LYS A 13 21.79 14.31 5.13
N ASP A 14 20.82 14.56 4.26
CA ASP A 14 21.00 15.37 3.05
C ASP A 14 21.25 16.84 3.44
N PRO A 15 22.38 17.45 3.02
CA PRO A 15 22.67 18.86 3.32
C PRO A 15 21.61 19.81 2.73
N ASP A 16 20.94 19.40 1.65
CA ASP A 16 19.92 20.20 0.97
C ASP A 16 18.48 19.86 1.42
N PHE A 17 18.32 19.13 2.53
CA PHE A 17 17.01 18.64 2.98
C PHE A 17 15.98 19.77 3.12
N ILE A 18 16.37 20.90 3.71
CA ILE A 18 15.47 22.04 3.90
C ILE A 18 15.05 22.63 2.56
N ALA A 19 16.00 22.86 1.65
CA ALA A 19 15.71 23.41 0.32
C ALA A 19 14.76 22.48 -0.46
N LYS A 20 15.00 21.16 -0.45
CA LYS A 20 14.15 20.17 -1.11
C LYS A 20 12.76 20.09 -0.49
N LYS A 21 12.67 20.10 0.85
CA LYS A 21 11.39 20.12 1.57
C LYS A 21 10.59 21.36 1.18
N THR A 22 11.19 22.55 1.24
CA THR A 22 10.52 23.80 0.90
C THR A 22 10.03 23.79 -0.54
N ARG A 23 10.83 23.29 -1.48
CA ARG A 23 10.41 23.14 -2.88
C ARG A 23 9.20 22.21 -3.03
N ILE A 24 9.13 21.12 -2.27
CA ILE A 24 7.97 20.22 -2.31
C ILE A 24 6.72 20.90 -1.73
N LEU A 25 6.85 21.59 -0.60
CA LEU A 25 5.74 22.32 0.02
C LEU A 25 5.21 23.44 -0.90
N ASP A 26 6.10 24.17 -1.56
CA ASP A 26 5.72 25.21 -2.52
C ASP A 26 4.88 24.65 -3.68
N LEU A 27 5.14 23.41 -4.13
CA LEU A 27 4.31 22.75 -5.15
C LEU A 27 2.91 22.36 -4.65
N TYR A 28 2.71 22.22 -3.33
CA TYR A 28 1.38 22.02 -2.74
C TYR A 28 0.63 23.34 -2.57
N ASP A 29 1.33 24.40 -2.17
CA ASP A 29 0.73 25.74 -1.94
C ASP A 29 0.45 26.46 -3.28
N HIS A 30 1.33 26.31 -4.26
CA HIS A 30 1.26 26.91 -5.59
C HIS A 30 1.30 25.81 -6.68
N PRO A 31 0.23 25.02 -6.81
CA PRO A 31 0.18 23.98 -7.83
C PRO A 31 0.19 24.62 -9.24
N PRO A 32 0.94 24.03 -10.20
CA PRO A 32 0.86 24.47 -11.59
C PRO A 32 -0.53 24.22 -12.17
N ALA A 33 -0.93 24.98 -13.19
CA ALA A 33 -2.28 24.95 -13.75
C ALA A 33 -2.75 23.54 -14.19
N ASP A 34 -1.84 22.74 -14.76
CA ASP A 34 -2.09 21.34 -15.14
C ASP A 34 -1.40 20.34 -14.18
N GLY A 35 -1.09 20.76 -12.96
CA GLY A 35 -0.43 19.95 -11.95
C GLY A 35 -1.30 18.78 -11.49
N ARG A 36 -0.73 17.56 -11.47
CA ARG A 36 -1.38 16.37 -10.91
C ARG A 36 -0.54 15.82 -9.78
N VAL A 37 -1.19 15.53 -8.66
CA VAL A 37 -0.55 14.87 -7.51
C VAL A 37 -0.94 13.40 -7.51
N ILE A 38 0.06 12.54 -7.68
CA ILE A 38 -0.12 11.09 -7.68
C ILE A 38 0.67 10.53 -6.50
N CYS A 39 0.00 9.78 -5.63
CA CYS A 39 0.67 9.03 -4.56
C CYS A 39 0.97 7.62 -5.05
N VAL A 40 2.23 7.19 -4.96
CA VAL A 40 2.65 5.83 -5.34
C VAL A 40 3.20 5.12 -4.12
N ASP A 41 2.79 3.87 -3.91
CA ASP A 41 3.26 3.04 -2.80
C ASP A 41 3.49 1.59 -3.22
N GLU A 42 4.41 0.92 -2.53
CA GLU A 42 4.65 -0.51 -2.64
C GLU A 42 4.21 -1.20 -1.34
N PHE A 43 3.25 -2.12 -1.47
CA PHE A 43 2.83 -2.98 -0.38
C PHE A 43 3.39 -4.39 -0.57
N GLY A 44 4.43 -4.74 0.21
CA GLY A 44 5.03 -6.07 0.17
C GLY A 44 6.02 -6.33 1.32
N PRO A 45 6.34 -7.60 1.63
CA PRO A 45 5.84 -8.84 1.05
C PRO A 45 4.44 -9.23 1.56
N LEU A 46 3.44 -9.30 0.67
CA LEU A 46 2.09 -9.76 1.01
C LEU A 46 2.09 -11.27 1.18
N ASN A 47 1.81 -11.72 2.42
CA ASN A 47 1.60 -13.11 2.75
C ASN A 47 0.12 -13.37 3.02
N LEU A 48 -0.53 -14.06 2.08
CA LEU A 48 -1.91 -14.52 2.22
C LEU A 48 -1.97 -15.74 3.15
N GLN A 49 -1.76 -15.51 4.44
CA GLN A 49 -1.90 -16.55 5.46
C GLN A 49 -3.34 -16.57 5.96
N PRO A 50 -4.00 -17.74 6.04
CA PRO A 50 -5.29 -17.85 6.71
C PRO A 50 -5.10 -17.47 8.17
N ARG A 51 -5.83 -16.42 8.59
CA ARG A 51 -5.86 -15.99 9.99
C ARG A 51 -7.07 -16.62 10.69
N PRO A 52 -6.92 -17.10 11.93
CA PRO A 52 -8.08 -17.54 12.70
C PRO A 52 -9.03 -16.35 12.87
N GLY A 53 -10.31 -16.59 12.61
CA GLY A 53 -11.36 -15.58 12.62
C GLY A 53 -12.65 -16.10 13.23
N ARG A 54 -13.64 -15.23 13.31
CA ARG A 54 -15.00 -15.56 13.74
C ARG A 54 -15.91 -15.52 12.51
N GLY A 55 -16.88 -16.43 12.46
CA GLY A 55 -17.82 -16.53 11.35
C GLY A 55 -19.02 -17.38 11.73
N TRP A 56 -20.03 -17.39 10.86
CA TRP A 56 -21.20 -18.24 10.99
C TRP A 56 -20.86 -19.65 10.50
N PHE A 57 -21.09 -20.64 11.36
CA PHE A 57 -20.84 -22.04 11.05
C PHE A 57 -22.02 -22.91 11.51
N PRO A 58 -22.30 -24.02 10.81
CA PRO A 58 -23.26 -25.00 11.30
C PRO A 58 -22.89 -25.51 12.70
N ARG A 59 -23.91 -25.77 13.52
CA ARG A 59 -23.71 -26.25 14.91
C ARG A 59 -22.84 -27.51 14.92
N GLY A 60 -21.77 -27.48 15.72
CA GLY A 60 -20.81 -28.59 15.83
C GLY A 60 -19.78 -28.69 14.71
N ARG A 61 -19.78 -27.78 13.71
CA ARG A 61 -18.85 -27.80 12.57
C ARG A 61 -18.13 -26.46 12.39
N PRO A 62 -17.33 -25.99 13.37
CA PRO A 62 -16.52 -24.79 13.19
C PRO A 62 -15.47 -24.99 12.08
N ALA A 63 -15.14 -23.94 11.33
CA ALA A 63 -14.00 -23.99 10.42
C ALA A 63 -12.70 -24.24 11.19
N ARG A 64 -11.94 -25.27 10.77
CA ARG A 64 -10.65 -25.63 11.37
C ARG A 64 -9.53 -25.27 10.42
N LEU A 65 -8.57 -24.49 10.90
CA LEU A 65 -7.30 -24.27 10.21
C LEU A 65 -6.30 -25.32 10.70
N ARG A 66 -5.58 -25.95 9.78
CA ARG A 66 -4.48 -26.87 10.14
C ARG A 66 -3.37 -26.09 10.84
N ALA A 67 -2.75 -26.67 11.86
CA ALA A 67 -1.62 -26.07 12.57
C ALA A 67 -0.43 -25.81 11.63
N THR A 68 -0.18 -26.74 10.71
CA THR A 68 0.86 -26.60 9.69
C THR A 68 0.30 -25.82 8.49
N TYR A 69 0.80 -24.61 8.29
CA TYR A 69 0.52 -23.82 7.09
C TYR A 69 1.60 -24.07 6.03
N THR A 70 1.21 -24.58 4.87
CA THR A 70 2.08 -24.69 3.69
C THR A 70 1.76 -23.55 2.72
N ARG A 71 2.79 -22.79 2.36
CA ARG A 71 2.64 -21.59 1.51
C ARG A 71 2.62 -21.99 0.04
N THR A 72 1.43 -22.19 -0.52
CA THR A 72 1.24 -22.59 -1.92
C THR A 72 1.23 -21.40 -2.90
N GLY A 73 0.75 -20.24 -2.47
CA GLY A 73 0.56 -19.06 -3.33
C GLY A 73 1.73 -18.07 -3.42
N GLY A 74 2.89 -18.40 -2.87
CA GLY A 74 4.08 -17.54 -2.92
C GLY A 74 3.99 -16.23 -2.12
N VAL A 75 4.87 -15.28 -2.44
CA VAL A 75 4.90 -13.89 -1.93
C VAL A 75 4.46 -12.98 -3.06
N ARG A 76 3.54 -12.06 -2.81
CA ARG A 76 3.12 -11.03 -3.76
C ARG A 76 3.57 -9.65 -3.31
N HIS A 77 3.79 -8.77 -4.27
CA HIS A 77 3.98 -7.35 -4.06
C HIS A 77 2.87 -6.61 -4.79
N MET A 78 2.24 -5.65 -4.13
CA MET A 78 1.25 -4.78 -4.75
C MET A 78 1.89 -3.41 -4.95
N PHE A 79 1.84 -2.91 -6.17
CA PHE A 79 2.17 -1.53 -6.49
C PHE A 79 0.88 -0.79 -6.73
N ALA A 80 0.71 0.36 -6.08
CA ALA A 80 -0.48 1.18 -6.25
C ALA A 80 -0.11 2.63 -6.55
N ALA A 81 -0.94 3.27 -7.36
CA ALA A 81 -0.91 4.69 -7.65
C ALA A 81 -2.31 5.28 -7.41
N LEU A 82 -2.40 6.35 -6.64
CA LEU A 82 -3.63 7.08 -6.36
C LEU A 82 -3.53 8.46 -7.00
N ASP A 83 -4.43 8.77 -7.92
CA ASP A 83 -4.62 10.14 -8.43
C ASP A 83 -5.51 10.90 -7.44
N LEU A 84 -4.94 11.90 -6.75
CA LEU A 84 -5.68 12.68 -5.75
C LEU A 84 -6.73 13.62 -6.38
N ALA A 85 -6.58 13.98 -7.65
CA ALA A 85 -7.53 14.87 -8.33
C ALA A 85 -8.83 14.15 -8.68
N THR A 86 -8.75 12.86 -9.03
CA THR A 86 -9.91 12.05 -9.45
C THR A 86 -10.38 11.06 -8.38
N GLY A 87 -9.54 10.76 -7.39
CA GLY A 87 -9.80 9.69 -6.42
C GLY A 87 -9.62 8.28 -7.00
N GLN A 88 -9.11 8.15 -8.22
CA GLN A 88 -8.92 6.86 -8.87
C GLN A 88 -7.65 6.17 -8.38
N MET A 89 -7.78 4.89 -8.01
CA MET A 89 -6.66 4.06 -7.60
C MET A 89 -6.36 3.00 -8.66
N PHE A 90 -5.12 3.01 -9.13
CA PHE A 90 -4.56 2.01 -10.04
C PHE A 90 -3.66 1.09 -9.24
N TYR A 91 -3.78 -0.22 -9.41
CA TYR A 91 -2.88 -1.16 -8.74
C TYR A 91 -2.51 -2.37 -9.60
N ARG A 92 -1.36 -2.94 -9.28
CA ARG A 92 -0.78 -4.11 -9.93
C ARG A 92 -0.19 -5.06 -8.90
N PHE A 93 -0.58 -6.32 -8.97
CA PHE A 93 0.10 -7.39 -8.24
C PHE A 93 1.24 -7.93 -9.08
N ARG A 94 2.42 -8.06 -8.48
CA ARG A 94 3.56 -8.80 -9.02
C ARG A 94 3.82 -10.02 -8.14
N ASP A 95 3.89 -11.18 -8.76
CA ASP A 95 4.39 -12.38 -8.12
C ASP A 95 5.92 -12.28 -8.00
N ARG A 96 6.48 -12.73 -6.88
CA ARG A 96 7.94 -12.87 -6.75
C ARG A 96 8.37 -14.06 -7.62
N ASN A 97 9.00 -13.80 -8.76
CA ASN A 97 9.55 -14.84 -9.62
C ASN A 97 10.64 -15.64 -8.89
N ALA A 98 10.29 -16.85 -8.41
CA ALA A 98 11.24 -17.92 -8.19
C ALA A 98 11.26 -18.80 -9.47
N GLY A 99 11.88 -18.29 -10.54
CA GLY A 99 12.26 -19.09 -11.72
C GLY A 99 11.17 -19.54 -12.69
N ARG A 100 9.90 -19.12 -12.59
CA ARG A 100 8.87 -19.45 -13.61
C ARG A 100 8.06 -18.22 -14.00
N SER A 101 8.26 -17.77 -15.23
CA SER A 101 7.50 -16.69 -15.86
C SER A 101 6.05 -17.14 -16.13
N SER A 102 5.11 -16.71 -15.28
CA SER A 102 3.70 -16.67 -15.63
C SER A 102 3.16 -15.27 -15.37
N SER A 103 3.26 -14.40 -16.38
CA SER A 103 2.67 -13.07 -16.37
C SER A 103 1.15 -13.19 -16.47
N THR A 104 0.46 -13.30 -15.33
CA THR A 104 -0.99 -13.02 -15.28
C THR A 104 -1.17 -11.60 -14.75
N SER A 105 -1.17 -10.64 -15.68
CA SER A 105 -1.25 -9.20 -15.41
C SER A 105 -2.71 -8.75 -15.31
N ALA A 106 -3.37 -8.97 -14.16
CA ALA A 106 -4.64 -8.31 -13.88
C ALA A 106 -4.41 -6.80 -13.65
N ASN A 107 -5.06 -5.98 -14.48
CA ASN A 107 -5.07 -4.52 -14.40
C ASN A 107 -6.43 -4.19 -13.78
N SER A 108 -6.46 -3.82 -12.51
CA SER A 108 -7.71 -3.47 -11.86
C SER A 108 -7.59 -2.02 -11.40
N CYS A 109 -8.30 -1.16 -12.12
CA CYS A 109 -8.61 0.19 -11.69
C CYS A 109 -9.87 0.07 -10.86
N THR A 110 -9.78 0.43 -9.59
CA THR A 110 -10.96 0.58 -8.73
C THR A 110 -11.17 2.05 -8.49
N ASP A 111 -12.33 2.55 -8.90
CA ASP A 111 -12.79 3.88 -8.51
C ASP A 111 -13.10 3.85 -7.01
N VAL A 112 -12.36 4.64 -6.22
CA VAL A 112 -12.53 4.73 -4.76
C VAL A 112 -13.47 5.90 -4.41
N SER A 113 -14.30 6.34 -5.35
CA SER A 113 -15.34 7.35 -5.13
C SER A 113 -16.15 7.01 -3.86
N ARG A 114 -16.17 7.96 -2.92
CA ARG A 114 -16.93 7.90 -1.66
C ARG A 114 -18.37 7.41 -1.95
N PRO A 115 -18.93 6.47 -1.18
CA PRO A 115 -20.35 6.17 -1.28
C PRO A 115 -21.12 7.46 -0.99
N GLY A 116 -21.91 7.92 -1.95
CA GLY A 116 -22.70 9.13 -1.83
C GLY A 116 -23.58 9.08 -0.59
N SER A 117 -23.49 10.11 0.25
CA SER A 117 -24.49 10.40 1.27
C SER A 117 -25.78 10.80 0.55
N SER A 118 -26.70 9.84 0.42
CA SER A 118 -28.09 10.14 0.12
C SER A 118 -28.77 10.50 1.44
N THR A 119 -29.21 11.75 1.56
CA THR A 119 -30.28 12.18 2.47
C THR A 119 -30.98 13.37 1.85
#